data_AF-A0A932VQX5-F1
#
_entry.id   AF-A0A932VQX5-F1
#
_cell.length_a   1.000
_cell.length_b   1.000
_cell.length_c   1.000
_cell.angle_alpha   90.00
_cell.angle_beta   90.00
_cell.angle_gamma   90.00
#
_symmetry.space_group_name_H-M   'P 1'
#
loop_
_entity.id
_entity.type
_entity.pdbx_description
1 polymer ?
#
loop_
_entity_poly.entity_id
_entity_poly.type
_entity_poly.pdbx_seq_one_letter_code
_entity_poly.pdbx_strand_id
1 'polypeptide(L)'
;MYNVAYVENDSCVADKGCRLCILYCPEADCIRLDTEKMRAFVVIDRCKGCELCAVVCNAAKHEAIIMAPVNAATGEIILGEHKAEVAELGQAYQ
;
A
#
# COMPACT_ATOMS: atom_id res chain seq x y z
N MET A 1 10.12 -2.54 -14.18
CA MET A 1 9.10 -3.11 -13.27
C MET A 1 8.79 -2.03 -12.27
N TYR A 2 7.53 -1.64 -12.07
CA TYR A 2 7.18 -0.69 -11.01
C TYR A 2 6.37 -1.44 -9.96
N ASN A 3 6.63 -1.13 -8.69
CA ASN A 3 5.88 -1.67 -7.58
C ASN A 3 4.51 -0.98 -7.50
N VAL A 4 3.49 -1.72 -7.11
CA VAL A 4 2.16 -1.16 -6.82
C VAL A 4 1.93 -1.17 -5.32
N ALA A 5 1.07 -0.26 -4.86
CA ALA A 5 0.66 -0.23 -3.48
C ALA A 5 -0.32 -1.38 -3.19
N TYR A 6 -0.14 -2.04 -2.05
CA TYR A 6 -1.04 -3.03 -1.48
C TYR A 6 -1.41 -2.58 -0.07
N VAL A 7 -2.69 -2.67 0.30
CA VAL A 7 -3.18 -2.32 1.64
C VAL A 7 -3.35 -3.59 2.45
N GLU A 8 -2.64 -3.71 3.57
CA GLU A 8 -2.88 -4.76 4.55
C GLU A 8 -4.14 -4.45 5.37
N ASN A 9 -5.17 -5.29 5.22
CA ASN A 9 -6.46 -5.09 5.87
C ASN A 9 -6.37 -5.08 7.40
N ASP A 10 -5.46 -5.85 7.99
CA ASP A 10 -5.33 -5.96 9.44
C ASP A 10 -4.75 -4.69 10.08
N SER A 11 -3.89 -3.98 9.34
CA SER A 11 -3.21 -2.76 9.78
C SER A 11 -3.98 -1.48 9.40
N CYS A 12 -4.84 -1.55 8.38
CA CYS A 12 -5.58 -0.39 7.89
C CYS A 12 -6.68 0.04 8.87
N VAL A 13 -6.65 1.30 9.30
CA VAL A 13 -7.62 1.89 10.26
C VAL A 13 -8.69 2.77 9.60
N ALA A 14 -9.09 2.45 8.37
CA ALA A 14 -10.12 3.20 7.66
C ALA A 14 -11.52 3.05 8.32
N ASP A 15 -11.77 2.01 9.09
CA ASP A 15 -12.93 1.88 9.98
C ASP A 15 -12.96 2.95 11.07
N LYS A 16 -11.79 3.43 11.50
CA LYS A 16 -11.64 4.52 12.48
C LYS A 16 -11.60 5.92 11.85
N GLY A 17 -11.88 6.01 10.55
CA GLY A 17 -12.02 7.29 9.83
C GLY A 17 -10.76 7.78 9.10
N CYS A 18 -9.64 7.06 9.12
CA CYS A 18 -8.45 7.47 8.36
C CYS A 18 -8.71 7.42 6.84
N ARG A 19 -8.41 8.52 6.12
CA ARG A 19 -8.59 8.63 4.66
C ARG A 19 -7.36 9.20 3.95
N LEU A 20 -6.21 9.30 4.64
CA LEU A 20 -5.04 10.02 4.13
C LEU A 20 -4.53 9.43 2.81
N CYS A 21 -4.40 8.12 2.67
CA CYS A 21 -3.96 7.51 1.42
C CYS A 21 -4.90 7.83 0.23
N ILE A 22 -6.21 7.91 0.47
CA ILE A 22 -7.21 8.28 -0.55
C ILE A 22 -7.05 9.76 -0.93
N LEU A 23 -6.84 10.65 0.05
CA LEU A 23 -6.72 12.10 -0.16
C LEU A 23 -5.41 12.51 -0.82
N TYR A 24 -4.30 11.82 -0.49
CA TYR A 24 -2.96 12.18 -0.95
C TYR A 24 -2.52 11.41 -2.20
N CYS A 25 -3.27 10.41 -2.67
CA CYS A 25 -2.93 9.75 -3.91
C CYS A 25 -3.02 10.77 -5.06
N PRO A 26 -1.94 10.99 -5.84
CA PRO A 26 -1.96 11.95 -6.94
C PRO A 26 -2.75 11.43 -8.15
N GLU A 27 -3.01 10.12 -8.20
CA GLU A 27 -3.83 9.49 -9.22
C GLU A 27 -5.28 9.39 -8.74
N ALA A 28 -6.18 10.05 -9.46
CA ALA A 28 -7.60 10.04 -9.17
C ALA A 28 -8.16 8.61 -9.13
N ASP A 29 -9.03 8.33 -8.16
CA ASP A 29 -9.70 7.03 -7.97
C ASP A 29 -8.78 5.81 -7.88
N CYS A 30 -7.48 6.00 -7.65
CA CYS A 30 -6.52 4.90 -7.49
C CYS A 30 -6.67 4.18 -6.15
N ILE A 31 -7.03 4.90 -5.09
CA ILE A 31 -7.24 4.32 -3.76
C ILE A 31 -8.66 4.64 -3.33
N ARG A 32 -9.43 3.63 -2.97
CA ARG A 32 -10.84 3.75 -2.63
C ARG A 32 -11.14 3.08 -1.31
N LEU A 33 -12.25 3.46 -0.70
CA LEU A 33 -12.78 2.79 0.48
C LEU A 33 -13.68 1.63 0.04
N ASP A 34 -13.38 0.43 0.50
CA ASP A 34 -14.32 -0.68 0.53
C ASP A 34 -15.35 -0.38 1.63
N THR A 35 -16.61 -0.12 1.25
CA THR A 35 -17.66 0.26 2.20
C THR A 35 -18.25 -0.92 2.98
N GLU A 36 -17.93 -2.16 2.58
CA GLU A 36 -18.35 -3.35 3.32
C GLU A 36 -17.33 -3.68 4.42
N LYS A 37 -16.04 -3.69 4.08
CA LYS A 37 -14.96 -4.00 5.03
C LYS A 37 -14.47 -2.79 5.82
N MET A 38 -14.78 -1.59 5.34
CA MET A 38 -14.23 -0.33 5.86
C MET A 38 -12.69 -0.34 5.86
N ARG A 39 -12.12 -0.77 4.72
CA ARG A 39 -10.68 -0.83 4.45
C ARG A 39 -10.38 -0.09 3.16
N ALA A 40 -9.22 0.56 3.09
CA ALA A 40 -8.76 1.12 1.83
C ALA A 40 -8.30 -0.02 0.90
N PHE A 41 -8.52 0.11 -0.40
CA PHE A 41 -7.98 -0.79 -1.41
C PHE A 41 -7.44 0.00 -2.60
N VAL A 42 -6.48 -0.60 -3.29
CA VAL A 42 -5.81 0.00 -4.45
C VAL A 42 -6.39 -0.61 -5.72
N VAL A 43 -6.79 0.25 -6.65
CA VAL A 43 -7.10 -0.12 -8.02
C VAL A 43 -5.78 -0.27 -8.78
N ILE A 44 -5.31 -1.51 -8.90
CA ILE A 44 -3.95 -1.85 -9.37
C ILE A 44 -3.63 -1.18 -10.71
N ASP A 45 -4.56 -1.23 -11.68
CA ASP A 45 -4.38 -0.65 -13.02
C ASP A 45 -4.17 0.88 -13.03
N ARG A 46 -4.56 1.55 -11.95
CA ARG A 46 -4.35 2.99 -11.79
C ARG A 46 -3.06 3.31 -11.06
N CYS A 47 -2.54 2.40 -10.24
CA CYS A 47 -1.37 2.66 -9.41
C CYS A 47 -0.14 3.00 -10.27
N LYS A 48 0.46 4.16 -10.02
CA LYS A 48 1.69 4.62 -10.70
C LYS A 48 2.97 4.31 -9.93
N GLY A 49 2.88 3.62 -8.80
CA GLY A 49 4.04 3.26 -7.99
C GLY A 49 4.80 4.45 -7.39
N CYS A 50 4.12 5.58 -7.13
CA CYS A 50 4.75 6.80 -6.61
C CYS A 50 5.04 6.79 -5.10
N GLU A 51 4.60 5.74 -4.38
CA GLU A 51 4.87 5.50 -2.95
C GLU A 51 4.31 6.53 -1.95
N LEU A 52 3.73 7.64 -2.43
CA LEU A 52 3.21 8.70 -1.56
C LEU A 52 2.17 8.20 -0.55
N CYS A 53 1.32 7.26 -0.96
CA CYS A 53 0.34 6.63 -0.06
C CYS A 53 0.99 5.88 1.11
N ALA A 54 2.10 5.16 0.87
CA ALA A 54 2.86 4.49 1.91
C ALA A 54 3.52 5.50 2.86
N VAL A 55 4.13 6.56 2.31
CA VAL A 55 4.74 7.63 3.10
C VAL A 55 3.73 8.27 4.06
N VAL A 56 2.53 8.65 3.58
CA VAL A 56 1.51 9.27 4.46
C VAL A 56 0.92 8.28 5.46
N CYS A 57 0.82 7.00 5.10
CA CYS A 57 0.35 5.95 6.01
C CYS A 57 1.35 5.71 7.15
N ASN A 58 2.65 5.76 6.86
CA ASN A 58 3.72 5.61 7.85
C ASN A 58 3.87 6.86 8.72
N ALA A 59 3.74 8.06 8.13
CA ALA A 59 3.71 9.31 8.89
C ALA A 59 2.55 9.36 9.91
N ALA A 60 1.42 8.73 9.57
CA ALA A 60 0.28 8.53 10.47
C ALA A 60 0.43 7.33 11.44
N LYS A 61 1.57 6.62 11.41
CA LYS A 61 1.89 5.46 12.25
C LYS A 61 0.94 4.27 12.10
N HIS A 62 0.41 4.05 10.89
CA HIS A 62 -0.45 2.89 10.61
C HIS A 62 0.29 1.76 9.89
N GLU A 63 1.31 2.09 9.10
CA GLU A 63 2.18 1.11 8.41
C GLU A 63 1.41 0.03 7.61
N ALA A 64 0.23 0.40 7.09
CA ALA A 64 -0.71 -0.51 6.47
C ALA A 64 -0.53 -0.66 4.95
N ILE A 65 0.48 -0.03 4.36
CA ILE A 65 0.68 -0.03 2.90
C ILE A 65 2.06 -0.57 2.57
N ILE A 66 2.11 -1.59 1.73
CA ILE A 66 3.32 -2.20 1.21
C ILE A 66 3.43 -1.87 -0.28
N MET A 67 4.61 -1.48 -0.72
CA MET A 67 4.92 -1.40 -2.14
C MET A 67 5.43 -2.78 -2.58
N ALA A 68 4.75 -3.43 -3.52
CA ALA A 68 5.06 -4.79 -3.94
C ALA A 68 5.13 -4.92 -5.47
N PRO A 69 5.97 -5.81 -6.01
CA PRO A 69 6.07 -6.05 -7.44
C PRO A 69 4.82 -6.75 -7.95
N VAL A 70 4.54 -6.52 -9.23
CA VAL A 70 3.45 -7.18 -9.96
C VAL A 70 4.01 -8.13 -11.00
N ASN A 71 3.38 -9.29 -11.14
CA ASN A 71 3.66 -10.19 -12.25
C ASN A 71 3.23 -9.52 -13.56
N ALA A 72 4.17 -9.29 -14.47
CA ALA A 72 3.91 -8.59 -15.73
C ALA A 72 2.97 -9.35 -16.69
N ALA A 73 2.81 -10.66 -16.51
CA ALA A 73 1.93 -11.49 -17.35
C ALA A 73 0.52 -11.65 -16.76
N THR A 74 0.38 -11.69 -15.43
CA THR A 74 -0.92 -11.95 -14.77
C THR A 74 -1.53 -10.74 -14.07
N GLY A 75 -0.73 -9.70 -13.79
CA GLY A 75 -1.15 -8.54 -13.00
C GLY A 75 -1.24 -8.81 -11.49
N GLU A 76 -0.89 -10.02 -11.05
CA GLU A 76 -0.96 -10.41 -9.64
C GLU A 76 0.17 -9.76 -8.82
N ILE A 77 -0.16 -9.34 -7.60
CA ILE A 77 0.80 -8.77 -6.65
C ILE A 77 1.60 -9.91 -6.00
N ILE A 78 2.92 -9.79 -6.00
CA ILE A 78 3.84 -10.75 -5.41
C ILE A 78 4.25 -10.25 -4.02
N LEU A 79 3.58 -10.76 -2.98
CA LEU A 79 3.81 -10.33 -1.58
C LEU A 79 4.92 -11.09 -0.85
N GLY A 80 5.36 -12.23 -1.39
CA GLY A 80 6.22 -13.20 -0.70
C GLY A 80 7.66 -12.72 -0.43
N GLU A 81 8.16 -11.72 -1.15
CA GLU A 81 9.58 -11.35 -1.13
C GLU A 81 9.86 -10.08 -0.29
N HIS A 82 8.86 -9.21 -0.06
CA HIS A 82 9.08 -7.90 0.58
C HIS A 82 9.23 -7.94 2.11
N LYS A 83 8.60 -8.87 2.83
CA LYS A 83 8.75 -8.94 4.30
C LYS A 83 10.16 -9.39 4.72
N ALA A 84 10.86 -10.14 3.87
CA ALA A 84 12.22 -10.58 4.14
C ALA A 84 13.25 -9.46 3.92
N GLU A 85 13.16 -8.74 2.78
CA GLU A 85 14.14 -7.70 2.42
C GLU A 85 14.06 -6.47 3.35
N VAL A 86 12.85 -6.04 3.75
CA VAL A 86 12.68 -4.91 4.69
C VAL A 86 13.15 -5.30 6.11
N ALA A 87 12.97 -6.55 6.52
CA ALA A 87 13.51 -7.06 7.78
C ALA A 87 15.05 -7.12 7.77
N GLU A 88 15.67 -7.47 6.64
CA GLU A 88 17.12 -7.49 6.47
C GLU A 88 17.73 -6.08 6.46
N LEU A 89 17.13 -5.14 5.73
CA LEU A 89 17.57 -3.74 5.71
C LEU A 89 17.41 -3.06 7.06
N GLY A 90 16.33 -3.36 7.81
CA GLY A 90 16.12 -2.84 9.16
C GLY A 90 17.16 -3.30 10.19
N GLN A 91 17.84 -4.42 9.93
CA GLN A 91 18.95 -4.94 10.75
C GLN A 91 20.31 -4.36 10.36
N ALA A 92 20.46 -3.83 9.15
CA ALA A 92 21.72 -3.23 8.69
C ALA A 92 21.99 -1.82 9.25
N TYR A 93 20.97 -1.18 9.84
CA TYR A 93 21.07 0.16 10.44
C TYR A 93 20.91 0.18 11.98
N GLN A 94 21.08 -0.98 12.65
CA GLN A 94 21.13 -1.07 14.12
C GLN A 94 22.57 -1.08 14.65
#